data_AF-A0A842SUU9-F1
#
_entry.id   AF-A0A842SUU9-F1
#
_cell.length_a   1.000
_cell.length_b   1.000
_cell.length_c   1.000
_cell.angle_alpha   90.00
_cell.angle_beta   90.00
_cell.angle_gamma   90.00
#
_symmetry.space_group_name_H-M   'P 1'
#
loop_
_entity.id
_entity.type
_entity.pdbx_description
1 polymer ?
#
loop_
_entity_poly.entity_id
_entity_poly.type
_entity_poly.pdbx_seq_one_letter_code
_entity_poly.pdbx_strand_id
1 'polypeptide(L)'
;EETDFLVFLNGPDAVVVTSGGDSGDAYVINEFVVGQIAVYDDEAMSLIGETPLIAVGGPCVNTVAMDLMGDPEVCTEGFSEGKAKIKLWESQNAIMVAGMLAEDTTGAAQVLAAYEDYDLSGDEVEVITTDLTDLEVNTVG
;
A
#
# COMPACT_ATOMS: atom_id res chain seq x y z
N GLU A 1 -17.12 4.07 -14.11
CA GLU A 1 -16.30 2.86 -14.23
C GLU A 1 -15.78 2.59 -12.83
N GLU A 2 -16.18 1.47 -12.23
CA GLU A 2 -15.72 1.08 -10.89
C GLU A 2 -14.29 0.54 -11.03
N THR A 3 -13.33 1.18 -10.37
CA THR A 3 -11.94 0.71 -10.29
C THR A 3 -11.77 -0.05 -8.98
N ASP A 4 -11.61 -1.36 -9.09
CA ASP A 4 -11.19 -2.24 -7.99
C ASP A 4 -9.71 -2.00 -7.66
N PHE A 5 -9.37 -1.94 -6.37
CA PHE A 5 -8.00 -1.88 -5.89
C PHE A 5 -7.70 -3.11 -5.03
N LEU A 6 -6.55 -3.74 -5.29
CA LEU A 6 -6.06 -4.90 -4.53
C LEU A 6 -5.20 -4.41 -3.37
N VAL A 7 -5.62 -4.70 -2.13
CA VAL A 7 -4.88 -4.37 -0.90
C VAL A 7 -4.38 -5.67 -0.26
N PHE A 8 -3.08 -5.75 0.04
CA PHE A 8 -2.44 -6.90 0.71
C PHE A 8 -1.97 -6.51 2.11
N LEU A 9 -2.55 -7.12 3.15
CA LEU A 9 -2.08 -7.04 4.54
C LEU A 9 -1.92 -8.44 5.12
N ASN A 10 -0.78 -8.68 5.76
CA ASN A 10 -0.59 -9.83 6.63
C ASN A 10 -1.22 -9.51 8.00
N GLY A 11 -2.39 -10.09 8.27
CA GLY A 11 -2.98 -10.12 9.61
C GLY A 11 -2.29 -11.14 10.52
N PRO A 12 -2.49 -11.06 11.86
CA PRO A 12 -1.80 -11.89 12.86
C PRO A 12 -2.06 -13.41 12.78
N ASP A 13 -2.95 -13.87 11.89
CA ASP A 13 -3.25 -15.28 11.61
C ASP A 13 -2.88 -15.70 10.17
N ALA A 14 -2.08 -14.92 9.45
CA ALA A 14 -1.64 -15.27 8.10
C ALA A 14 -0.75 -16.54 8.13
N VAL A 15 -1.28 -17.66 7.66
CA VAL A 15 -0.53 -18.92 7.57
C VAL A 15 0.32 -18.90 6.30
N VAL A 16 1.64 -18.79 6.47
CA VAL A 16 2.62 -18.97 5.39
C VAL A 16 2.71 -20.47 5.07
N VAL A 17 2.11 -20.90 3.97
CA VAL A 17 2.28 -22.27 3.45
C VAL A 17 3.51 -22.30 2.53
N THR A 18 4.62 -22.83 3.04
CA THR A 18 5.80 -23.14 2.23
C THR A 18 5.63 -24.52 1.59
N SER A 19 5.19 -24.58 0.32
CA SER A 19 5.29 -25.80 -0.48
C SER A 19 6.52 -25.74 -1.37
N GLY A 20 7.56 -26.51 -1.01
CA GLY A 20 8.69 -26.76 -1.90
C GLY A 20 8.25 -27.63 -3.09
N GLY A 21 8.51 -27.18 -4.31
CA GLY A 21 8.23 -27.91 -5.54
C GLY A 21 8.60 -27.12 -6.80
N ASP A 22 9.47 -27.71 -7.60
CA ASP A 22 10.18 -27.21 -8.78
C ASP A 22 9.31 -26.62 -9.94
N SER A 23 9.87 -25.57 -10.57
CA SER A 23 9.68 -25.06 -11.93
C SER A 23 8.27 -24.93 -12.52
N GLY A 24 7.53 -23.95 -12.02
CA GLY A 24 6.40 -23.28 -12.65
C GLY A 24 5.92 -22.22 -11.68
N ASP A 25 5.78 -20.96 -12.11
CA ASP A 25 5.43 -19.84 -11.23
C ASP A 25 4.11 -20.14 -10.49
N ALA A 26 4.24 -20.62 -9.26
CA ALA A 26 3.12 -20.95 -8.40
C ALA A 26 2.82 -19.72 -7.54
N TYR A 27 1.75 -19.01 -7.89
CA TYR A 27 1.19 -17.97 -7.03
C TYR A 27 0.45 -18.64 -5.88
N VAL A 28 0.95 -18.49 -4.65
CA VAL A 28 0.19 -18.84 -3.45
C VAL A 28 -0.82 -17.73 -3.22
N ILE A 29 -2.07 -17.98 -3.56
CA ILE A 29 -3.17 -17.07 -3.21
C ILE A 29 -3.61 -17.43 -1.79
N ASN A 30 -3.28 -16.58 -0.82
CA ASN A 30 -3.90 -16.65 0.50
C ASN A 30 -5.37 -16.23 0.33
N GLU A 31 -6.26 -17.22 0.32
CA GLU A 31 -7.70 -16.99 0.24
C GLU A 31 -8.18 -16.32 1.52
N PHE A 32 -8.85 -15.20 1.36
CA PHE A 32 -9.32 -14.40 2.47
C PHE A 32 -10.78 -14.68 2.81
N VAL A 33 -11.17 -14.44 4.07
CA VAL A 33 -12.57 -14.45 4.48
C VAL A 33 -13.26 -13.19 3.96
N VAL A 34 -14.28 -13.38 3.11
CA VAL A 34 -15.11 -12.31 2.53
C VAL A 34 -15.71 -11.45 3.65
N GLY A 35 -15.43 -10.14 3.64
CA GLY A 35 -15.99 -9.16 4.57
C GLY A 35 -15.02 -8.46 5.53
N GLN A 36 -13.71 -8.75 5.49
CA GLN A 36 -12.70 -8.07 6.32
C GLN A 36 -11.68 -7.22 5.54
N ILE A 37 -11.76 -7.18 4.21
CA ILE A 37 -10.63 -6.73 3.35
C ILE A 37 -11.00 -5.63 2.38
N ALA A 38 -12.30 -5.51 2.08
CA ALA A 38 -12.85 -4.40 1.32
C ALA A 38 -13.96 -3.82 2.18
N VAL A 39 -13.63 -2.74 2.86
CA VAL A 39 -14.59 -1.87 3.53
C VAL A 39 -14.90 -0.71 2.62
N TYR A 40 -16.15 -0.26 2.61
CA TYR A 40 -16.49 0.98 1.94
C TYR A 40 -15.71 2.14 2.57
N ASP A 41 -15.49 3.21 1.83
CA ASP A 41 -14.78 4.38 2.35
C ASP A 41 -15.37 4.91 3.66
N ASP A 42 -16.69 5.03 3.73
CA ASP A 42 -17.41 5.44 4.95
C ASP A 42 -17.11 4.53 6.15
N GLU A 43 -16.98 3.22 5.90
CA GLU A 43 -16.63 2.24 6.94
C GLU A 43 -15.14 2.35 7.31
N ALA A 44 -14.27 2.51 6.31
CA ALA A 44 -12.83 2.64 6.49
C ALA A 44 -12.46 3.90 7.29
N MET A 45 -13.17 5.01 7.08
CA MET A 45 -12.97 6.24 7.87
C MET A 45 -13.18 6.01 9.36
N SER A 46 -14.16 5.18 9.74
CA SER A 46 -14.41 4.87 11.15
C SER A 46 -13.34 3.99 11.81
N LEU A 47 -12.49 3.33 11.01
CA LEU A 47 -11.45 2.41 11.48
C LEU A 47 -10.10 3.09 11.72
N ILE A 48 -9.90 4.31 11.24
CA ILE A 48 -8.65 5.07 11.41
C ILE A 48 -8.35 5.22 12.90
N GLY A 49 -7.17 4.75 13.32
CA GLY A 49 -6.74 4.74 14.72
C GLY A 49 -7.31 3.60 15.58
N GLU A 50 -8.33 2.88 15.11
CA GLU A 50 -8.91 1.73 15.83
C GLU A 50 -8.34 0.39 15.36
N THR A 51 -8.11 0.25 14.06
CA THR A 51 -7.64 -0.99 13.43
C THR A 51 -6.48 -0.71 12.47
N PRO A 52 -5.46 -1.59 12.36
CA PRO A 52 -4.41 -1.43 11.37
C PRO A 52 -4.97 -1.34 9.95
N LEU A 53 -4.54 -0.34 9.19
CA LEU A 53 -5.04 -0.06 7.83
C LEU A 53 -3.89 0.12 6.84
N ILE A 54 -4.02 -0.40 5.62
CA ILE A 54 -3.22 0.05 4.48
C ILE A 54 -4.17 0.68 3.45
N ALA A 55 -4.01 1.98 3.20
CA ALA A 55 -4.70 2.68 2.14
C ALA A 55 -3.84 2.63 0.87
N VAL A 56 -4.32 1.95 -0.17
CA VAL A 56 -3.63 1.90 -1.47
C VAL A 56 -4.31 2.88 -2.43
N GLY A 57 -3.51 3.73 -3.07
CA GLY A 57 -3.97 4.79 -3.96
C GLY A 57 -3.82 6.18 -3.35
N GLY A 58 -3.60 7.17 -4.22
CA GLY A 58 -3.44 8.56 -3.82
C GLY A 58 -4.76 9.23 -3.41
N PRO A 59 -4.68 10.40 -2.74
CA PRO A 59 -5.84 11.09 -2.19
C PRO A 59 -6.82 11.59 -3.26
N CYS A 60 -6.43 11.65 -4.53
CA CYS A 60 -7.34 12.07 -5.61
C CYS A 60 -8.47 11.06 -5.89
N VAL A 61 -8.28 9.79 -5.55
CA VAL A 61 -9.23 8.69 -5.84
C VAL A 61 -9.54 7.83 -4.62
N ASN A 62 -8.85 8.05 -3.51
CA ASN A 62 -9.05 7.32 -2.26
C ASN A 62 -9.30 8.33 -1.12
N THR A 63 -10.54 8.34 -0.62
CA THR A 63 -11.01 9.24 0.44
C THR A 63 -10.34 8.97 1.79
N VAL A 64 -9.94 7.73 2.08
CA VAL A 64 -9.13 7.41 3.27
C VAL A 64 -7.75 8.08 3.15
N ALA A 65 -7.08 7.94 2.00
CA ALA A 65 -5.80 8.60 1.77
C ALA A 65 -5.91 10.13 1.84
N MET A 66 -7.02 10.71 1.36
CA MET A 66 -7.33 12.13 1.50
C MET A 66 -7.42 12.55 2.97
N ASP A 67 -8.12 11.78 3.82
CA ASP A 67 -8.25 12.04 5.24
C ASP A 67 -6.91 11.88 6.00
N LEU A 68 -6.14 10.81 5.72
CA LEU A 68 -4.79 10.61 6.28
C LEU A 68 -3.86 11.80 5.97
N MET A 69 -4.01 12.41 4.78
CA MET A 69 -3.25 13.58 4.35
C MET A 69 -3.82 14.91 4.86
N GLY A 70 -4.92 14.91 5.59
CA GLY A 70 -5.54 16.11 6.16
C GLY A 70 -6.28 16.98 5.14
N ASP A 71 -6.93 16.34 4.15
CA ASP A 71 -7.74 16.99 3.12
C ASP A 71 -6.98 18.07 2.32
N PRO A 72 -5.93 17.68 1.56
CA PRO A 72 -5.13 18.64 0.81
C PRO A 72 -5.94 19.29 -0.32
N GLU A 73 -5.83 20.62 -0.48
CA GLU A 73 -6.44 21.34 -1.62
C GLU A 73 -5.96 20.81 -2.98
N VAL A 74 -4.71 20.35 -3.04
CA VAL A 74 -4.08 19.76 -4.23
C VAL A 74 -3.72 18.31 -3.93
N CYS A 75 -4.59 17.37 -4.33
CA CYS A 75 -4.42 15.94 -4.07
C CYS A 75 -3.18 15.30 -4.75
N THR A 76 -2.55 15.99 -5.69
CA THR A 76 -1.30 15.54 -6.34
C THR A 76 -0.05 16.16 -5.73
N GLU A 77 -0.19 17.01 -4.71
CA GLU A 77 0.95 17.66 -4.09
C GLU A 77 1.90 16.65 -3.45
N GLY A 78 3.20 16.78 -3.75
CA GLY A 78 4.22 15.86 -3.26
C GLY A 78 4.30 14.53 -4.03
N PHE A 79 3.48 14.31 -5.05
CA PHE A 79 3.61 13.17 -5.96
C PHE A 79 4.27 13.58 -7.27
N SER A 80 5.00 12.65 -7.89
CA SER A 80 5.69 12.85 -9.17
C SER A 80 5.74 11.54 -9.93
N GLU A 81 5.68 11.59 -11.25
CA GLU A 81 5.76 10.39 -12.09
C GLU A 81 7.09 9.65 -11.88
N GLY A 82 7.05 8.31 -11.91
CA GLY A 82 8.21 7.46 -11.65
C GLY A 82 8.62 7.41 -10.17
N LYS A 83 7.76 7.93 -9.29
CA LYS A 83 7.95 7.91 -7.84
C LYS A 83 6.65 7.58 -7.12
N ALA A 84 6.78 6.86 -6.03
CA ALA A 84 5.70 6.57 -5.11
C ALA A 84 6.16 6.71 -3.66
N LYS A 85 5.18 6.77 -2.76
CA LYS A 85 5.38 6.92 -1.33
C LYS A 85 4.75 5.77 -0.60
N ILE A 86 5.49 5.26 0.39
CA ILE A 86 4.95 4.44 1.46
C ILE A 86 5.11 5.28 2.72
N LYS A 87 3.99 5.62 3.36
CA LYS A 87 3.99 6.51 4.53
C LYS A 87 3.21 5.89 5.67
N LEU A 88 3.80 5.91 6.86
CA LEU A 88 3.21 5.46 8.11
C LEU A 88 2.64 6.68 8.87
N TRP A 89 1.40 6.55 9.33
CA TRP A 89 0.80 7.42 10.32
C TRP A 89 0.62 6.60 11.60
N GLU A 90 1.64 6.59 12.44
CA GLU A 90 1.67 5.78 13.66
C GLU A 90 0.47 6.09 14.58
N SER A 91 0.13 7.37 14.76
CA SER A 91 -1.01 7.79 15.59
C SER A 91 -2.37 7.35 15.05
N GLN A 92 -2.45 7.04 13.76
CA GLN A 92 -3.66 6.62 13.06
C GLN A 92 -3.63 5.13 12.74
N ASN A 93 -2.57 4.42 13.15
CA ASN A 93 -2.34 3.00 12.87
C ASN A 93 -2.54 2.65 11.39
N ALA A 94 -2.09 3.54 10.49
CA ALA A 94 -2.36 3.45 9.07
C ALA A 94 -1.09 3.61 8.24
N ILE A 95 -1.00 2.89 7.14
CA ILE A 95 0.01 3.07 6.10
C ILE A 95 -0.70 3.50 4.82
N MET A 96 -0.17 4.49 4.10
CA MET A 96 -0.60 4.81 2.75
C MET A 96 0.45 4.37 1.75
N VAL A 97 0.01 3.81 0.63
CA VAL A 97 0.83 3.47 -0.52
C VAL A 97 0.26 4.20 -1.74
N ALA A 98 0.99 5.20 -2.24
CA ALA A 98 0.48 6.02 -3.34
C ALA A 98 1.61 6.50 -4.26
N GLY A 99 1.38 6.38 -5.56
CA GLY A 99 2.19 7.02 -6.59
C GLY A 99 1.37 8.01 -7.42
N MET A 100 2.04 8.75 -8.31
CA MET A 100 1.36 9.65 -9.24
C MET A 100 0.54 8.86 -10.28
N LEU A 101 1.09 7.76 -10.77
CA LEU A 101 0.44 6.86 -11.72
C LEU A 101 0.05 5.52 -11.07
N ALA A 102 -0.82 4.77 -11.76
CA ALA A 102 -1.22 3.43 -11.32
C ALA A 102 -0.02 2.47 -11.26
N GLU A 103 0.90 2.57 -12.21
CA GLU A 103 2.14 1.78 -12.25
C GLU A 103 3.04 2.13 -11.05
N ASP A 104 3.18 3.41 -10.72
CA ASP A 104 3.93 3.86 -9.54
C ASP A 104 3.34 3.30 -8.24
N THR A 105 2.01 3.36 -8.12
CA THR A 105 1.30 2.79 -6.95
C THR A 105 1.49 1.27 -6.87
N THR A 106 1.51 0.58 -8.01
CA THR A 106 1.76 -0.87 -8.09
C THR A 106 3.18 -1.20 -7.64
N GLY A 107 4.18 -0.45 -8.10
CA GLY A 107 5.59 -0.64 -7.69
C GLY A 107 5.77 -0.45 -6.18
N ALA A 108 5.19 0.60 -5.59
CA ALA A 108 5.26 0.77 -4.14
C ALA A 108 4.49 -0.31 -3.36
N ALA A 109 3.38 -0.81 -3.89
CA ALA A 109 2.66 -1.93 -3.26
C ALA A 109 3.51 -3.22 -3.28
N GLN A 110 4.28 -3.45 -4.35
CA GLN A 110 5.22 -4.57 -4.43
C GLN A 110 6.35 -4.44 -3.40
N VAL A 111 6.94 -3.25 -3.25
CA VAL A 111 7.95 -2.98 -2.22
C VAL A 111 7.39 -3.25 -0.81
N LEU A 112 6.18 -2.76 -0.51
CA LEU A 112 5.56 -3.00 0.80
C LEU A 112 5.27 -4.50 1.02
N ALA A 113 4.81 -5.21 0.00
CA ALA A 113 4.55 -6.65 0.09
C ALA A 113 5.85 -7.46 0.33
N ALA A 114 6.97 -6.99 -0.24
CA ALA A 114 8.30 -7.58 -0.10
C ALA A 114 9.15 -6.82 0.94
N TYR A 115 8.56 -6.25 2.00
CA TYR A 115 9.24 -5.39 2.97
C TYR A 115 10.51 -6.00 3.60
N GLU A 116 10.67 -7.32 3.63
CA GLU A 116 11.86 -8.00 4.14
C GLU A 116 13.10 -7.85 3.24
N ASP A 117 12.87 -7.59 1.95
CA ASP A 117 13.92 -7.39 0.94
C ASP A 117 14.38 -5.92 0.84
N TYR A 118 13.70 -5.01 1.54
CA TYR A 118 13.95 -3.57 1.49
C TYR A 118 14.20 -3.00 2.90
N ASP A 119 15.10 -2.02 3.01
CA ASP A 119 15.38 -1.33 4.28
C ASP A 119 14.37 -0.21 4.52
N LEU A 120 13.11 -0.58 4.80
CA LEU A 120 12.05 0.37 5.10
C LEU A 120 12.22 0.89 6.52
N SER A 121 12.44 2.21 6.66
CA SER A 121 12.60 2.83 7.97
C SER A 121 12.07 4.27 7.99
N GLY A 122 11.76 4.74 9.20
CA GLY A 122 11.11 6.04 9.41
C GLY A 122 9.61 6.02 9.12
N ASP A 123 9.03 7.21 9.03
CA ASP A 123 7.59 7.38 8.78
C ASP A 123 7.27 7.48 7.28
N GLU A 124 8.26 7.69 6.41
CA GLU A 124 8.06 7.84 4.98
C GLU A 124 9.27 7.32 4.20
N VAL A 125 8.99 6.57 3.14
CA VAL A 125 9.98 6.20 2.13
C VAL A 125 9.48 6.58 0.74
N GLU A 126 10.41 6.94 -0.13
CA GLU A 126 10.18 7.17 -1.55
C GLU A 126 10.63 5.93 -2.34
N VAL A 127 9.73 5.37 -3.13
CA VAL A 127 9.99 4.26 -4.05
C VAL A 127 10.19 4.82 -5.45
N ILE A 128 11.29 4.47 -6.09
CA ILE A 128 11.55 4.80 -7.50
C ILE A 128 10.95 3.70 -8.37
N THR A 129 10.01 4.08 -9.23
CA THR A 129 9.14 3.16 -9.98
C THR A 129 9.31 3.28 -11.49
N THR A 130 10.42 3.87 -11.95
CA THR A 130 10.73 3.99 -13.39
C THR A 130 10.96 2.65 -14.09
N ASP A 131 11.26 1.59 -13.34
CA ASP A 131 11.35 0.22 -13.82
C ASP A 131 10.77 -0.74 -12.75
N LEU A 132 9.66 -1.40 -13.06
CA LEU A 132 9.01 -2.33 -12.13
C LEU A 132 9.79 -3.63 -11.93
N THR A 133 10.84 -3.88 -12.71
CA THR A 133 11.75 -5.02 -12.53
C THR A 133 12.98 -4.67 -11.69
N ASP A 134 13.21 -3.39 -11.41
CA ASP A 134 14.33 -2.86 -10.63
C ASP A 134 13.87 -1.68 -9.76
N LEU A 135 13.16 -2.01 -8.68
CA LEU A 135 12.59 -1.03 -7.75
C LEU A 135 13.64 -0.59 -6.72
N GLU A 136 13.81 0.71 -6.56
CA GLU A 136 14.72 1.30 -5.55
C GLU A 136 13.93 2.02 -4.45
N VAL A 137 14.48 2.06 -3.23
CA VAL A 137 13.86 2.70 -2.07
C VAL A 137 14.81 3.70 -1.43
N ASN A 138 14.32 4.91 -1.17
CA ASN A 138 15.01 5.97 -0.45
C ASN A 138 14.25 6.31 0.84
N THR A 139 14.94 6.31 1.98
CA THR A 139 14.36 6.77 3.25
C THR A 139 14.21 8.28 3.26
N VAL A 140 13.05 8.80 3.68
CA VAL A 140 12.82 10.24 3.85
C VAL A 140 12.99 10.58 5.34
N GLY A 141 13.95 11.46 5.64
CA GLY A 141 14.30 11.88 7.01
C GLY A 141 13.95 13.33 7.30
#